data_AF-A0AB35LGC9-F1
#
_entry.id   AF-A0AB35LGC9-F1
#
_cell.length_a   1.000
_cell.length_b   1.000
_cell.length_c   1.000
_cell.angle_alpha   90.00
_cell.angle_beta   90.00
_cell.angle_gamma   90.00
#
_symmetry.space_group_name_H-M   'P 1'
#
loop_
_entity.id
_entity.type
_entity.pdbx_description
1 polymer ?
#
loop_
_entity_poly.entity_id
_entity_poly.type
_entity_poly.pdbx_seq_one_letter_code
_entity_poly.pdbx_strand_id
1 'polypeptide(L)'
;MNEWNVVLLETEDSLLSMMRGEHSKETVINSAIAANEISQSDRETWLACEDIYVDYYKAVPREGYAAYYYPVSQDVKEAFLATCLELF
;
A
#
# COMPACT_ATOMS: atom_id res chain seq x y z
N MET A 1 -12.19 -11.16 -12.53
CA MET A 1 -11.38 -11.48 -11.35
C MET A 1 -10.77 -10.15 -10.94
N ASN A 2 -11.16 -9.56 -9.80
CA ASN A 2 -10.63 -8.26 -9.42
C ASN A 2 -9.15 -8.45 -9.07
N GLU A 3 -8.28 -8.00 -9.95
CA GLU A 3 -6.85 -7.84 -9.67
C GLU A 3 -6.75 -6.79 -8.55
N TRP A 4 -6.61 -7.26 -7.32
CA TRP A 4 -6.28 -6.41 -6.20
C TRP A 4 -4.83 -5.96 -6.40
N ASN A 5 -4.65 -4.88 -7.16
CA ASN A 5 -3.35 -4.31 -7.45
C ASN A 5 -2.79 -3.73 -6.14
N VAL A 6 -1.87 -4.48 -5.54
CA VAL A 6 -0.90 -3.94 -4.62
C VAL A 6 0.02 -2.99 -5.39
N VAL A 7 0.40 -1.89 -4.76
CA VAL A 7 1.31 -0.91 -5.35
C VAL A 7 2.42 -0.61 -4.36
N LEU A 8 3.65 -0.51 -4.84
CA LEU A 8 4.75 0.04 -4.07
C LEU A 8 4.86 1.55 -4.35
N LEU A 9 4.82 2.35 -3.30
CA LEU A 9 5.10 3.79 -3.37
C LEU A 9 6.44 4.03 -2.70
N GLU A 10 7.36 4.65 -3.45
CA GLU A 10 8.70 4.95 -2.99
C GLU A 10 8.85 6.46 -2.80
N THR A 11 9.45 6.84 -1.67
CA THR A 11 9.95 8.19 -1.41
C THR A 11 11.45 8.11 -1.13
N GLU A 12 12.12 9.25 -0.96
CA GLU A 12 13.55 9.27 -0.65
C GLU A 12 13.89 8.56 0.68
N ASP A 13 12.95 8.56 1.63
CA ASP A 13 13.15 8.11 3.00
C ASP A 13 12.23 6.93 3.40
N SER A 14 11.33 6.48 2.52
CA SER A 14 10.38 5.43 2.89
C SER A 14 9.83 4.62 1.72
N LEU A 15 9.44 3.37 2.02
CA LEU A 15 8.73 2.47 1.12
C LEU A 15 7.36 2.14 1.71
N LEU A 16 6.31 2.31 0.91
CA LEU A 16 4.94 1.97 1.30
C LEU A 16 4.35 0.91 0.36
N SER A 17 4.04 -0.27 0.88
CA SER A 17 3.28 -1.28 0.15
C SER A 17 1.79 -1.16 0.47
N MET A 18 0.98 -0.73 -0.51
CA MET A 18 -0.45 -0.46 -0.34
C MET A 18 -1.29 -1.46 -1.12
N MET A 19 -2.26 -2.10 -0.47
CA MET A 19 -3.23 -3.00 -1.09
C MET A 19 -4.66 -2.56 -0.75
N ARG A 20 -5.51 -2.40 -1.76
CA ARG A 20 -6.93 -2.02 -1.54
C ARG A 20 -7.68 -3.10 -0.78
N GLY A 21 -8.44 -2.70 0.25
CA GLY A 21 -9.16 -3.54 1.18
C GLY A 21 -8.45 -3.72 2.52
N GLU A 22 -9.12 -4.38 3.46
CA GLU A 22 -8.54 -4.82 4.73
C GLU A 22 -7.92 -6.20 4.53
N HIS A 23 -6.62 -6.31 4.77
CA HIS A 23 -5.83 -7.51 4.53
C HIS A 23 -4.85 -7.76 5.67
N SER A 24 -4.42 -9.01 5.81
CA SER A 24 -3.30 -9.32 6.70
C SER A 24 -1.98 -8.83 6.11
N LYS A 25 -0.98 -8.58 6.96
CA LYS A 25 0.39 -8.29 6.54
C LYS A 25 0.91 -9.33 5.53
N GLU A 26 0.73 -10.61 5.83
CA GLU A 26 1.18 -11.70 4.96
C GLU A 26 0.51 -11.65 3.58
N THR A 27 -0.78 -11.32 3.54
CA THR A 27 -1.53 -11.16 2.27
C THR A 27 -0.94 -10.05 1.43
N VAL A 28 -0.69 -8.87 2.01
CA VAL A 28 -0.11 -7.73 1.30
C VAL A 28 1.27 -8.08 0.75
N ILE A 29 2.14 -8.69 1.56
CA ILE A 29 3.50 -9.10 1.15
C ILE A 29 3.46 -10.15 0.04
N ASN A 30 2.65 -11.20 0.18
CA ASN A 30 2.55 -12.25 -0.82
C ASN A 30 2.01 -11.70 -2.15
N SER A 31 1.04 -10.78 -2.10
CA SER A 31 0.54 -10.09 -3.27
C SER A 31 1.61 -9.20 -3.91
N ALA A 32 2.38 -8.45 -3.12
CA ALA A 32 3.45 -7.57 -3.62
C ALA A 32 4.55 -8.36 -4.34
N ILE A 33 4.93 -9.51 -3.79
CA ILE A 33 5.88 -10.44 -4.44
C ILE A 33 5.28 -11.01 -5.73
N ALA A 34 4.01 -11.45 -5.71
CA ALA A 34 3.36 -12.01 -6.89
C ALA A 34 3.20 -10.99 -8.03
N ALA A 35 3.07 -9.70 -7.69
CA ALA A 35 3.01 -8.60 -8.63
C ALA A 35 4.40 -8.11 -9.10
N ASN A 36 5.50 -8.66 -8.55
CA ASN A 36 6.88 -8.17 -8.72
C ASN A 36 7.09 -6.72 -8.28
N GLU A 37 6.27 -6.23 -7.34
CA GLU A 37 6.45 -4.92 -6.72
C GLU A 37 7.60 -4.95 -5.70
N ILE A 38 7.82 -6.10 -5.04
CA ILE A 38 8.96 -6.35 -4.15
C ILE A 38 9.57 -7.73 -4.45
N SER A 39 10.82 -7.95 -4.04
CA SER A 39 11.49 -9.24 -4.23
C SER A 39 11.17 -10.23 -3.11
N GLN A 40 11.33 -11.53 -3.39
CA GLN A 40 11.20 -12.57 -2.36
C GLN A 40 12.23 -12.40 -1.22
N SER A 41 13.40 -11.81 -1.50
CA SER A 41 14.42 -11.52 -0.49
C SER A 41 14.01 -10.43 0.49
N ASP A 42 13.11 -9.52 0.11
CA ASP A 42 12.65 -8.44 0.99
C ASP A 42 11.63 -8.92 2.04
N ARG A 43 11.14 -10.15 1.90
CA ARG A 43 10.04 -10.70 2.70
C ARG A 43 10.28 -10.58 4.21
N GLU A 44 11.48 -10.92 4.68
CA GLU A 44 11.77 -10.89 6.12
C GLU A 44 11.76 -9.46 6.66
N THR A 45 12.28 -8.49 5.90
CA THR A 45 12.22 -7.06 6.24
C THR A 45 10.77 -6.58 6.34
N TRP A 46 9.94 -6.90 5.34
CA TRP A 46 8.52 -6.53 5.36
C TRP A 46 7.72 -7.25 6.44
N LEU A 47 8.08 -8.49 6.81
CA LEU A 47 7.43 -9.18 7.93
C LEU A 47 7.77 -8.53 9.28
N ALA A 48 8.99 -8.04 9.42
CA ALA A 48 9.47 -7.34 10.61
C ALA A 48 8.90 -5.92 10.78
N CYS A 49 8.35 -5.32 9.72
CA CYS A 49 7.64 -4.04 9.76
C CYS A 49 6.53 -4.04 10.83
N GLU A 50 6.57 -3.13 11.79
CA GLU A 50 5.50 -2.98 12.81
C GLU A 50 4.43 -1.98 12.36
N ASP A 51 4.76 -1.09 11.43
CA ASP A 51 3.91 -0.02 10.96
C ASP A 51 2.93 -0.50 9.87
N ILE A 52 1.76 -0.93 10.35
CA ILE A 52 0.64 -1.41 9.52
C ILE A 52 -0.56 -0.49 9.73
N TYR A 53 -1.10 0.02 8.64
CA TYR A 53 -2.26 0.91 8.67
C TYR A 53 -3.39 0.32 7.85
N VAL A 54 -4.62 0.39 8.38
CA VAL A 54 -5.84 0.10 7.63
C VAL A 54 -6.71 1.34 7.69
N ASP A 55 -6.81 2.07 6.59
CA ASP A 55 -7.52 3.36 6.55
C ASP A 55 -8.15 3.64 5.18
N TYR A 56 -8.99 4.66 5.11
CA TYR A 56 -9.61 5.16 3.90
C TYR A 56 -8.72 6.18 3.21
N TYR A 57 -8.54 5.98 1.91
CA TYR A 57 -7.74 6.86 1.06
C TYR A 57 -8.55 7.32 -0.15
N LYS A 58 -8.14 8.45 -0.72
CA LYS A 58 -8.61 8.94 -2.01
C LYS A 58 -7.43 9.21 -2.94
N ALA A 59 -7.53 8.72 -4.17
CA ALA A 59 -6.59 9.08 -5.23
C ALA A 59 -6.84 10.53 -5.67
N VAL A 60 -5.82 11.38 -5.58
CA VAL A 60 -5.92 12.80 -5.95
C VAL A 60 -4.77 13.14 -6.90
N PRO A 61 -5.01 13.82 -8.03
CA PRO A 61 -3.94 14.33 -8.87
C PRO A 61 -3.06 15.31 -8.08
N ARG A 62 -1.75 15.10 -8.09
CA ARG A 62 -0.78 16.00 -7.45
C ARG A 62 0.41 16.21 -8.38
N GLU A 63 0.73 17.47 -8.66
CA GLU A 63 1.85 17.82 -9.53
C GLU A 63 3.16 17.25 -8.97
N GLY A 64 3.95 16.59 -9.83
CA GLY A 64 5.20 15.94 -9.47
C GLY A 64 5.06 14.51 -8.93
N TYR A 65 3.85 13.97 -8.78
CA TYR A 65 3.62 12.61 -8.28
C TYR A 65 3.03 11.71 -9.36
N ALA A 66 3.56 10.51 -9.53
CA ALA A 66 2.97 9.48 -10.39
C ALA A 66 1.64 8.95 -9.81
N ALA A 67 1.57 8.82 -8.48
CA ALA A 67 0.36 8.51 -7.73
C ALA A 67 0.39 9.23 -6.39
N TYR A 68 -0.76 9.73 -5.93
CA TYR A 68 -0.91 10.33 -4.61
C TYR A 68 -2.23 9.89 -3.98
N TYR A 69 -2.13 9.24 -2.82
CA TYR A 69 -3.27 8.76 -2.05
C TYR A 69 -3.33 9.53 -0.73
N TYR A 70 -4.40 10.30 -0.57
CA TYR A 70 -4.60 11.13 0.61
C TYR A 70 -5.52 10.42 1.61
N PRO A 71 -5.15 10.34 2.91
CA PRO A 71 -6.04 9.80 3.95
C PRO A 71 -7.32 10.65 4.05
N VAL A 72 -8.48 10.01 4.10
CA VAL A 72 -9.79 10.66 4.15
C VAL A 72 -10.74 9.86 5.05
N SER A 73 -11.88 10.45 5.42
CA SER A 73 -12.95 9.70 6.07
C SER A 73 -13.72 8.82 5.07
N GLN A 74 -14.35 7.74 5.59
CA GLN A 74 -15.08 6.76 4.78
C GLN A 74 -16.22 7.33 3.93
N ASP A 75 -16.80 8.46 4.34
CA ASP A 75 -17.95 9.11 3.71
C ASP A 75 -17.55 10.03 2.55
N VAL A 76 -16.25 10.26 2.34
CA VAL A 76 -15.76 11.01 1.19
C VAL A 76 -16.04 10.24 -0.10
N LYS A 77 -16.63 10.93 -1.07
CA LYS A 77 -16.89 10.36 -2.40
C LYS A 77 -15.59 9.82 -3.01
N GLU A 78 -15.64 8.56 -3.48
CA GLU A 78 -14.52 7.80 -4.07
C GLU A 78 -13.41 7.42 -3.08
N ALA A 79 -13.66 7.54 -1.77
CA ALA A 79 -12.80 6.92 -0.78
C ALA A 79 -12.79 5.39 -0.94
N PHE A 80 -11.63 4.78 -0.70
CA PHE A 80 -11.46 3.34 -0.68
C PHE A 80 -10.64 2.93 0.54
N LEU A 81 -10.99 1.81 1.15
CA LEU A 81 -10.21 1.21 2.23
C LEU A 81 -8.92 0.61 1.64
N ALA A 82 -7.80 0.73 2.35
CA ALA A 82 -6.55 0.05 2.00
C ALA A 82 -5.76 -0.35 3.25
N THR A 83 -4.99 -1.42 3.11
CA THR A 83 -3.97 -1.85 4.06
C THR A 83 -2.61 -1.41 3.55
N CYS A 84 -1.84 -0.73 4.38
CA CYS A 84 -0.52 -0.22 4.06
C CYS A 84 0.53 -0.77 5.03
N LEU A 85 1.67 -1.17 4.51
CA LEU A 85 2.89 -1.48 5.26
C LEU A 85 3.91 -0.39 4.95
N GLU A 86 4.58 0.16 5.95
CA GLU A 86 5.57 1.23 5.80
C GLU A 86 6.95 0.81 6.34
N LEU A 87 7.99 1.01 5.54
CA LEU A 87 9.39 0.89 5.95
C LEU A 87 10.07 2.25 5.85
N PHE A 88 10.89 2.59 6.85
CA PHE A 88 11.76 3.77 6.91
C PHE A 88 13.23 3.38 6.75
#